data_AF-A0A7S1ALZ8-F1
#
_entry.id   AF-A0A7S1ALZ8-F1
#
_cell.length_a   1.000
_cell.length_b   1.000
_cell.length_c   1.000
_cell.angle_alpha   90.00
_cell.angle_beta   90.00
_cell.angle_gamma   90.00
#
_symmetry.space_group_name_H-M   'P 1'
#
loop_
_entity.id
_entity.type
_entity.pdbx_description
1 polymer ?
#
loop_
_entity_poly.entity_id
_entity_poly.type
_entity_poly.pdbx_seq_one_letter_code
_entity_poly.pdbx_strand_id
1 'polypeptide(L)'
;VSDTIIKLDYGKGSVEGYEVQESFCMAGDLCIPKQVILCITRVDESLGGEDEIDGLMGLSFAWGDVGLRGGGILDNLERVDTPNGTLQFQHLAFRLRLSTHEDPRGSEIVFGDLIELLPAGSSGAMEVVPLRGDFLYWQVWAEVKTGSTAWDAVVILDSGTSVLAAPEHFQRELLKHLVGDWNLLNPF
;
A
#
# COMPACT_ATOMS: atom_id res chain seq x y z
N VAL A 1 8.89 -14.44 -20.51
CA VAL A 1 8.09 -13.32 -21.08
C VAL A 1 6.74 -13.88 -21.45
N SER A 2 5.66 -13.30 -20.94
CA SER A 2 4.28 -13.68 -21.29
C SER A 2 3.85 -12.98 -22.58
N ASP A 3 3.09 -13.68 -23.44
CA ASP A 3 2.49 -13.10 -24.66
C ASP A 3 1.21 -12.31 -24.36
N THR A 4 0.76 -12.29 -23.10
CA THR A 4 -0.45 -11.58 -22.67
C THR A 4 -0.10 -10.15 -22.26
N ILE A 5 -0.73 -9.17 -22.91
CA ILE A 5 -0.67 -7.78 -22.49
C ILE A 5 -1.64 -7.55 -21.34
N ILE A 6 -1.13 -6.99 -20.25
CA ILE A 6 -1.89 -6.61 -19.07
C ILE A 6 -2.06 -5.10 -19.08
N LYS A 7 -3.27 -4.67 -18.73
CA LYS A 7 -3.63 -3.27 -18.59
C LYS A 7 -4.04 -3.00 -17.15
N LEU A 8 -3.46 -1.96 -16.55
CA LEU A 8 -3.84 -1.46 -15.23
C LEU A 8 -4.42 -0.06 -15.37
N ASP A 9 -5.63 0.16 -14.86
CA ASP A 9 -6.30 1.46 -14.90
C ASP A 9 -6.02 2.25 -13.61
N TYR A 10 -5.66 3.52 -13.76
CA TYR A 10 -5.32 4.47 -12.70
C TYR A 10 -6.16 5.74 -12.84
N GLY A 11 -7.42 5.70 -12.40
CA GLY A 11 -8.32 6.85 -12.28
C GLY A 11 -8.59 7.62 -13.58
N LYS A 12 -7.61 8.41 -14.04
CA LYS A 12 -7.64 9.24 -15.25
C LYS A 12 -6.95 8.60 -16.46
N GLY A 13 -6.10 7.60 -16.26
CA GLY A 13 -5.33 6.95 -17.33
C GLY A 13 -5.06 5.47 -17.05
N SER A 14 -4.12 4.89 -17.78
CA SER A 14 -3.76 3.48 -17.64
C SER A 14 -2.31 3.22 -18.02
N VAL A 15 -1.79 2.06 -17.62
CA VAL A 15 -0.50 1.54 -18.07
C VAL A 15 -0.69 0.16 -18.68
N GLU A 16 0.08 -0.15 -19.72
CA GLU A 16 0.03 -1.42 -20.43
C GLU A 16 1.43 -2.03 -20.52
N GLY A 17 1.51 -3.35 -20.34
CA GLY A 17 2.78 -4.05 -20.33
C GLY A 17 2.63 -5.56 -20.40
N TYR A 18 3.73 -6.27 -20.19
CA TYR A 18 3.78 -7.73 -20.17
C TYR A 18 4.53 -8.24 -18.94
N GLU A 19 4.22 -9.47 -18.53
CA GLU A 19 4.91 -10.08 -17.39
C GLU A 19 6.28 -10.62 -17.78
N VAL A 20 7.24 -10.35 -16.89
CA VAL A 20 8.50 -11.07 -16.80
C VAL A 20 8.66 -11.66 -15.42
N GLN A 21 9.48 -12.70 -15.31
CA GLN A 21 9.85 -13.28 -14.04
C GLN A 21 11.36 -13.12 -13.89
N GLU A 22 11.78 -12.37 -12.88
CA GLU A 22 13.19 -12.04 -12.66
C GLU A 22 13.47 -11.85 -11.17
N SER A 23 14.75 -11.81 -10.80
CA SER A 23 15.17 -11.43 -9.46
C SER A 23 14.96 -9.92 -9.25
N PHE A 24 14.27 -9.54 -8.18
CA PHE A 24 14.06 -8.16 -7.79
C PHE A 24 14.88 -7.84 -6.53
N CYS A 25 15.87 -6.97 -6.66
CA CYS A 25 16.75 -6.59 -5.55
C CYS A 25 16.46 -5.18 -5.07
N MET A 26 16.22 -5.03 -3.78
CA MET A 26 16.17 -3.75 -3.09
C MET A 26 17.55 -3.41 -2.51
N ALA A 27 17.76 -2.14 -2.16
CA ALA A 27 18.96 -1.73 -1.42
C ALA A 27 19.09 -2.52 -0.10
N GLY A 28 20.31 -2.94 0.25
CA GLY A 28 20.57 -3.69 1.49
C GLY A 28 20.54 -5.22 1.34
N ASP A 29 20.95 -5.75 0.19
CA ASP A 29 21.13 -7.19 -0.10
C ASP A 29 19.85 -8.06 -0.11
N LEU A 30 18.66 -7.44 -0.09
CA LEU A 30 17.39 -8.14 -0.18
C LEU A 30 17.01 -8.39 -1.64
N CYS A 31 17.28 -9.60 -2.14
CA CYS A 31 17.03 -10.01 -3.52
C CYS A 31 15.98 -11.11 -3.62
N ILE A 32 14.77 -10.77 -4.04
CA ILE A 32 13.65 -11.68 -4.18
C ILE A 32 13.79 -12.45 -5.50
N PRO A 33 14.02 -13.78 -5.49
CA PRO A 33 14.17 -14.52 -6.72
C PRO A 33 12.82 -14.74 -7.40
N LYS A 34 12.82 -14.77 -8.73
CA LYS A 34 11.65 -15.18 -9.54
C LYS A 34 10.38 -14.36 -9.23
N GLN A 35 10.54 -13.09 -8.87
CA GLN A 35 9.44 -12.15 -8.72
C GLN A 35 8.80 -11.88 -10.08
N VAL A 36 7.47 -11.89 -10.14
CA VAL A 36 6.75 -11.41 -11.32
C VAL A 36 6.78 -9.89 -11.32
N ILE A 37 7.22 -9.32 -12.43
CA ILE A 37 7.36 -7.88 -12.67
C ILE A 37 6.55 -7.56 -13.93
N LEU A 38 5.75 -6.50 -13.86
CA LEU A 38 5.05 -5.97 -15.03
C LEU A 38 5.98 -4.97 -15.74
N CYS A 39 6.51 -5.36 -16.91
CA CYS A 39 7.30 -4.47 -17.75
C CYS A 39 6.37 -3.55 -18.54
N ILE A 40 6.29 -2.29 -18.10
CA ILE A 40 5.44 -1.28 -18.72
C ILE A 40 6.03 -0.88 -20.08
N THR A 41 5.21 -0.98 -21.11
CA THR A 41 5.56 -0.59 -22.50
C THR A 41 4.82 0.67 -22.95
N ARG A 42 3.77 1.05 -22.24
CA ARG A 42 2.96 2.22 -22.53
C ARG A 42 2.38 2.80 -21.26
N VAL A 43 2.50 4.10 -21.12
CA VAL A 43 1.88 4.91 -20.07
C VAL A 43 0.94 5.89 -20.76
N ASP A 44 -0.27 6.03 -20.24
CA ASP A 44 -1.21 7.06 -20.71
C ASP A 44 -0.69 8.45 -20.32
N GLU A 45 -0.60 9.36 -21.28
CA GLU A 45 -0.11 10.74 -21.07
C GLU A 45 -0.89 11.50 -19.98
N SER A 46 -2.16 11.13 -19.76
CA SER A 46 -3.01 11.72 -18.71
C SER A 46 -2.56 11.43 -17.28
N LEU A 47 -1.64 10.47 -17.07
CA LEU A 47 -1.04 10.17 -15.78
C LEU A 47 0.05 11.18 -15.36
N GLY A 48 0.46 12.08 -16.27
CA GLY A 48 1.49 13.09 -16.01
C GLY A 48 2.90 12.56 -16.28
N GLY A 49 3.81 13.46 -16.68
CA GLY A 49 5.16 13.14 -17.18
C GLY A 49 6.04 12.37 -16.19
N GLU A 50 6.83 11.47 -16.75
CA GLU A 50 7.66 10.40 -16.17
C GLU A 50 8.84 10.86 -15.27
N ASP A 51 8.83 12.08 -14.72
CA ASP A 51 10.09 12.71 -14.29
C ASP A 51 10.50 12.44 -12.82
N GLU A 52 9.73 11.71 -12.01
CA GLU A 52 10.08 11.49 -10.58
C GLU A 52 9.97 10.04 -10.07
N ILE A 53 9.25 9.15 -10.76
CA ILE A 53 9.02 7.77 -10.30
C ILE A 53 9.10 6.78 -11.47
N ASP A 54 10.05 5.85 -11.42
CA ASP A 54 10.27 4.83 -12.47
C ASP A 54 9.28 3.65 -12.40
N GLY A 55 8.57 3.48 -11.28
CA GLY A 55 7.64 2.38 -11.10
C GLY A 55 7.04 2.29 -9.69
N LEU A 56 6.19 1.29 -9.49
CA LEU A 56 5.48 1.05 -8.24
C LEU A 56 5.80 -0.34 -7.68
N MET A 57 5.89 -0.43 -6.35
CA MET A 57 5.98 -1.69 -5.62
C MET A 57 4.71 -1.89 -4.80
N GLY A 58 3.87 -2.83 -5.22
CA GLY A 58 2.67 -3.19 -4.48
C GLY A 58 3.01 -4.03 -3.25
N LEU A 59 2.55 -3.59 -2.08
CA LEU A 59 2.66 -4.31 -0.80
C LEU A 59 1.32 -4.93 -0.36
N SER A 60 0.43 -5.19 -1.31
CA SER A 60 -0.82 -5.91 -1.05
C SER A 60 -0.63 -7.42 -1.20
N PHE A 61 -1.68 -8.17 -0.85
CA PHE A 61 -1.81 -9.58 -1.17
C PHE A 61 -1.85 -9.81 -2.69
N ALA A 62 -1.51 -11.03 -3.13
CA ALA A 62 -1.57 -11.42 -4.54
C ALA A 62 -2.95 -11.13 -5.16
N TRP A 63 -2.94 -10.39 -6.25
CA TRP A 63 -4.12 -10.12 -7.07
C TRP A 63 -4.27 -11.20 -8.14
N GLY A 64 -5.04 -12.25 -7.82
CA GLY A 64 -5.43 -13.25 -8.82
C GLY A 64 -6.29 -12.65 -9.96
N ASP A 65 -6.99 -11.55 -9.69
CA ASP A 65 -8.00 -10.99 -10.61
C ASP A 65 -7.44 -10.04 -11.68
N VAL A 66 -6.17 -9.64 -11.58
CA VAL A 66 -5.53 -8.71 -12.54
C VAL A 66 -4.83 -9.46 -13.69
N GLY A 67 -5.04 -10.78 -13.76
CA GLY A 67 -4.49 -11.63 -14.82
C GLY A 67 -2.98 -11.85 -14.67
N LEU A 68 -2.40 -11.45 -13.53
CA LEU A 68 -1.02 -11.75 -13.20
C LEU A 68 -0.90 -13.21 -12.76
N ARG A 69 0.12 -13.91 -13.26
CA ARG A 69 0.34 -15.34 -12.98
C ARG A 69 1.16 -15.58 -11.71
N GLY A 70 1.84 -14.56 -11.19
CA GLY A 70 2.68 -14.63 -10.00
C GLY A 70 2.03 -14.07 -8.74
N GLY A 71 2.60 -14.45 -7.60
CA GLY A 71 2.27 -13.84 -6.31
C GLY A 71 2.78 -12.41 -6.17
N GLY A 72 2.26 -11.72 -5.16
CA GLY A 72 2.74 -10.40 -4.76
C GLY A 72 4.16 -10.46 -4.19
N ILE A 73 4.78 -9.31 -4.00
CA ILE A 73 6.15 -9.23 -3.46
C ILE A 73 6.26 -9.87 -2.07
N LEU A 74 5.20 -9.75 -1.26
CA LEU A 74 5.14 -10.30 0.09
C LEU A 74 5.18 -11.82 0.11
N ASP A 75 4.56 -12.49 -0.88
CA ASP A 75 4.54 -13.95 -0.97
C ASP A 75 5.93 -14.53 -1.20
N ASN A 76 6.77 -13.81 -1.95
CA ASN A 76 8.14 -14.23 -2.24
C ASN A 76 9.16 -13.71 -1.23
N LEU A 77 8.75 -12.88 -0.26
CA LEU A 77 9.62 -12.29 0.76
C LEU A 77 9.80 -13.16 2.01
N GLU A 78 8.93 -14.14 2.26
CA GLU A 78 9.00 -14.98 3.47
C GLU A 78 10.34 -15.70 3.63
N ARG A 79 11.01 -16.00 2.51
CA ARG A 79 12.33 -16.64 2.48
C ARG A 79 13.16 -16.13 1.31
N VAL A 80 14.27 -15.47 1.62
CA VAL A 80 15.17 -14.87 0.63
C VAL A 80 16.62 -15.26 0.91
N ASP A 81 17.34 -15.71 -0.11
CA ASP A 81 18.78 -15.96 0.00
C ASP A 81 19.55 -14.63 -0.15
N THR A 82 20.39 -14.33 0.83
CA THR A 82 21.28 -13.16 0.85
C THR A 82 22.74 -13.61 0.79
N PRO A 83 23.69 -12.72 0.48
CA PRO A 83 25.12 -13.04 0.55
C PRO A 83 25.59 -13.55 1.92
N ASN A 84 24.87 -13.20 3.00
CA ASN A 84 25.20 -13.56 4.38
C ASN A 84 24.41 -14.78 4.90
N GLY A 85 23.62 -15.44 4.04
CA GLY A 85 22.78 -16.60 4.38
C GLY A 85 21.32 -16.41 3.99
N THR A 86 20.48 -17.41 4.30
CA THR A 86 19.04 -17.34 4.04
C THR A 86 18.36 -16.51 5.13
N LEU A 87 17.73 -15.41 4.73
CA LEU A 87 16.76 -14.69 5.54
C LEU A 87 15.42 -15.43 5.45
N GLN A 88 14.88 -15.83 6.59
CA GLN A 88 13.58 -16.51 6.65
C GLN A 88 12.78 -15.93 7.81
N PHE A 89 11.63 -15.35 7.49
CA PHE A 89 10.74 -14.77 8.49
C PHE A 89 9.79 -15.83 9.02
N GLN A 90 9.63 -15.91 10.33
CA GLN A 90 8.56 -16.70 10.96
C GLN A 90 7.21 -15.99 10.80
N HIS A 91 7.24 -14.66 10.94
CA HIS A 91 6.08 -13.79 10.78
C HIS A 91 6.52 -12.54 10.04
N LEU A 92 6.50 -12.58 8.71
CA LEU A 92 6.83 -11.42 7.88
C LEU A 92 5.94 -10.23 8.27
N ALA A 93 6.58 -9.12 8.58
CA ALA A 93 5.93 -7.85 8.82
C ALA A 93 6.73 -6.73 8.14
N PHE A 94 6.09 -5.58 7.96
CA PHE A 94 6.76 -4.37 7.55
C PHE A 94 6.30 -3.17 8.37
N ARG A 95 7.18 -2.19 8.52
CA ARG A 95 6.91 -0.94 9.23
C ARG A 95 7.29 0.23 8.35
N LEU A 96 6.39 1.21 8.26
CA LEU A 96 6.68 2.52 7.69
C LEU A 96 7.00 3.49 8.82
N ARG A 97 8.16 4.13 8.77
CA ARG A 97 8.46 5.31 9.60
C ARG A 97 8.48 6.52 8.67
N LEU A 98 7.46 7.35 8.81
CA LEU A 98 7.36 8.61 8.11
C LEU A 98 8.13 9.68 8.86
N SER A 99 8.96 10.41 8.13
CA SER A 99 9.71 11.56 8.64
C SER A 99 9.09 12.85 8.14
N THR A 100 9.19 13.92 8.92
CA THR A 100 8.83 15.26 8.45
C THR A 100 9.89 15.76 7.47
N HIS A 101 9.57 16.77 6.66
CA HIS A 101 10.52 17.41 5.74
C HIS A 101 11.80 17.93 6.41
N GLU A 102 11.79 18.10 7.73
CA GLU A 102 12.91 18.62 8.52
C GLU A 102 13.81 17.52 9.10
N ASP A 103 13.41 16.24 9.07
CA ASP A 103 14.23 15.14 9.58
C ASP A 103 15.24 14.68 8.51
N PRO A 104 16.56 14.91 8.72
CA PRO A 104 17.58 14.56 7.74
C PRO A 104 17.73 13.06 7.53
N ARG A 105 17.14 12.22 8.39
CA ARG A 105 17.18 10.75 8.26
C ARG A 105 16.20 10.22 7.22
N GLY A 106 15.25 11.04 6.77
CA GLY A 106 14.23 10.63 5.80
C GLY A 106 13.27 9.56 6.32
N SER A 107 12.29 9.21 5.49
CA SER A 107 11.33 8.12 5.75
C SER A 107 11.96 6.77 5.42
N GLU A 108 11.53 5.71 6.09
CA GLU A 108 12.04 4.34 5.87
C GLU A 108 10.89 3.34 5.84
N ILE A 109 11.08 2.29 5.05
CA ILE A 109 10.34 1.03 5.14
C ILE A 109 11.30 -0.04 5.65
N VAL A 110 10.84 -0.84 6.62
CA VAL A 110 11.61 -1.95 7.18
C VAL A 110 10.82 -3.23 7.00
N PHE A 111 11.42 -4.25 6.41
CA PHE A 111 10.90 -5.62 6.37
C PHE A 111 11.63 -6.44 7.44
N GLY A 112 10.89 -7.25 8.19
CA GLY A 112 11.45 -7.98 9.33
C GLY A 112 10.48 -8.99 9.89
N ASP A 113 10.99 -9.80 10.83
CA ASP A 113 10.12 -10.58 11.69
C ASP A 113 9.32 -9.65 12.60
N LEU A 114 8.02 -9.94 12.76
CA LEU A 114 7.10 -9.13 13.55
C LEU A 114 7.68 -8.77 14.90
N ILE A 115 8.28 -9.74 15.61
CA ILE A 115 8.83 -9.54 16.95
C ILE A 115 9.98 -8.52 17.00
N GLU A 116 10.77 -8.42 15.93
CA GLU A 116 11.91 -7.51 15.82
C GLU A 116 11.50 -6.09 15.43
N LEU A 117 10.38 -5.97 14.70
CA LEU A 117 9.85 -4.66 14.30
C LEU A 117 9.12 -3.94 15.44
N LEU A 118 8.84 -4.63 16.54
CA LEU A 118 8.16 -4.05 17.69
C LEU A 118 9.06 -3.05 18.41
N PRO A 119 8.53 -1.91 18.89
CA PRO A 119 9.31 -0.98 19.69
C PRO A 119 9.81 -1.66 20.96
N ALA A 120 11.13 -1.63 21.20
CA ALA A 120 11.71 -2.16 22.43
C ALA A 120 11.10 -1.42 23.65
N GLY A 121 10.46 -2.17 24.54
CA GLY A 121 9.85 -1.61 25.74
C GLY A 121 8.52 -0.88 25.52
N SER A 122 7.77 -1.14 24.44
CA SER A 122 6.39 -0.65 24.33
C SER A 122 5.53 -1.26 25.46
N SER A 123 5.41 -0.54 26.56
CA SER A 123 4.46 -0.80 27.64
C SER A 123 3.03 -0.41 27.26
N GLY A 124 2.84 0.24 26.10
CA GLY A 124 1.53 0.43 25.48
C GLY A 124 1.16 -0.83 24.72
N ALA A 125 -0.02 -1.40 24.99
CA ALA A 125 -0.55 -2.53 24.25
C ALA A 125 -0.63 -2.15 22.77
N MET A 126 0.11 -2.87 21.91
CA MET A 126 -0.20 -2.81 20.49
C MET A 126 -1.58 -3.44 20.29
N GLU A 127 -2.47 -2.70 19.65
CA GLU A 127 -3.76 -3.23 19.26
C GLU A 127 -3.61 -3.96 17.92
N VAL A 128 -3.77 -5.28 17.96
CA VAL A 128 -3.86 -6.09 16.75
C VAL A 128 -5.30 -6.02 16.25
N VAL A 129 -5.51 -5.32 15.14
CA VAL A 129 -6.80 -5.26 14.46
C VAL A 129 -6.83 -6.36 13.41
N PRO A 130 -7.75 -7.35 13.51
CA PRO A 130 -7.82 -8.43 12.54
C PRO A 130 -8.26 -7.89 11.17
N LEU A 131 -7.64 -8.41 10.12
CA LEU A 131 -8.05 -8.09 8.76
C LEU A 131 -9.43 -8.67 8.46
N ARG A 132 -10.17 -7.95 7.62
CA ARG A 132 -11.39 -8.46 6.99
C ARG A 132 -10.99 -9.52 5.96
N GLY A 133 -11.68 -10.67 5.97
CA GLY A 133 -11.25 -11.91 5.27
C GLY A 133 -11.16 -11.89 3.74
N ASP A 134 -11.37 -10.74 3.11
CA ASP A 134 -11.18 -10.56 1.68
C ASP A 134 -9.75 -10.04 1.47
N PHE A 135 -8.78 -10.96 1.35
CA PHE A 135 -7.34 -10.70 1.22
C PHE A 135 -6.95 -10.04 -0.12
N LEU A 136 -7.69 -9.03 -0.58
CA LEU A 136 -7.33 -8.23 -1.76
C LEU A 136 -6.65 -6.92 -1.35
N TYR A 137 -6.95 -6.44 -0.14
CA TYR A 137 -6.47 -5.19 0.42
C TYR A 137 -6.24 -5.34 1.93
N TRP A 138 -5.45 -4.45 2.53
CA TRP A 138 -5.32 -4.33 3.98
C TRP A 138 -6.59 -3.72 4.58
N GLN A 139 -7.67 -4.50 4.66
CA GLN A 139 -8.98 -4.06 5.15
C GLN A 139 -9.19 -4.37 6.62
N VAL A 140 -9.76 -3.42 7.34
CA VAL A 140 -10.15 -3.58 8.75
C VAL A 140 -11.57 -3.06 8.99
N TRP A 141 -12.22 -3.58 10.03
CA TRP A 141 -13.39 -2.94 10.60
C TRP A 141 -12.96 -1.78 11.49
N ALA A 142 -13.62 -0.64 11.36
CA ALA A 142 -13.38 0.53 12.19
C ALA A 142 -14.69 1.26 12.49
N GLU A 143 -14.71 1.95 13.62
CA GLU A 143 -15.76 2.91 13.94
C GLU A 143 -15.24 4.32 13.61
N VAL A 144 -15.86 4.98 12.63
CA VAL A 144 -15.50 6.35 12.24
C VAL A 144 -16.37 7.33 13.02
N LYS A 145 -15.75 8.27 13.72
CA LYS A 145 -16.44 9.26 14.58
C LYS A 145 -16.24 10.69 14.11
N THR A 146 -17.34 11.43 14.05
CA THR A 146 -17.37 12.88 13.80
C THR A 146 -18.26 13.56 14.84
N GLY A 147 -17.62 14.18 15.85
CA GLY A 147 -18.34 14.72 17.01
C GLY A 147 -19.10 13.63 17.78
N SER A 148 -20.42 13.75 17.87
CA SER A 148 -21.31 12.78 18.51
C SER A 148 -21.80 11.66 17.59
N THR A 149 -21.45 11.71 16.31
CA THR A 149 -21.91 10.76 15.31
C THR A 149 -20.84 9.69 15.11
N ALA A 150 -21.26 8.42 15.08
CA ALA A 150 -20.38 7.26 14.88
C ALA A 150 -21.00 6.30 13.86
N TRP A 151 -20.17 5.70 13.02
CA TRP A 151 -20.59 4.70 12.04
C TRP A 151 -19.57 3.58 11.94
N ASP A 152 -20.06 2.35 11.78
CA ASP A 152 -19.23 1.23 11.41
C ASP A 152 -18.84 1.34 9.92
N ALA A 153 -17.56 1.16 9.65
CA ALA A 153 -17.00 1.24 8.32
C ALA A 153 -15.98 0.12 8.09
N VAL A 154 -15.80 -0.20 6.81
CA VAL A 154 -14.62 -0.94 6.36
C VAL A 154 -13.63 0.08 5.83
N VAL A 155 -12.40 0.02 6.36
CA VAL A 155 -11.31 0.95 6.00
C VAL A 155 -10.19 0.16 5.34
N ILE A 156 -9.61 0.73 4.29
CA ILE A 156 -8.41 0.19 3.62
C ILE A 156 -7.20 0.99 4.12
N LEU A 157 -6.16 0.28 4.54
CA LEU A 157 -4.84 0.85 4.84
C LEU A 157 -4.03 0.89 3.54
N ASP A 158 -3.86 2.08 2.97
CA ASP A 158 -3.17 2.29 1.69
C ASP A 158 -2.07 3.33 1.83
N SER A 159 -0.81 2.87 1.85
CA SER A 159 0.36 3.75 1.93
C SER A 159 0.63 4.56 0.66
N GLY A 160 0.01 4.19 -0.47
CA GLY A 160 0.07 4.95 -1.72
C GLY A 160 -0.89 6.15 -1.74
N THR A 161 -1.82 6.24 -0.79
CA THR A 161 -2.79 7.32 -0.68
C THR A 161 -2.40 8.31 0.42
N SER A 162 -2.40 9.61 0.10
CA SER A 162 -2.03 10.69 1.02
C SER A 162 -3.19 11.28 1.82
N VAL A 163 -4.44 10.97 1.44
CA VAL A 163 -5.65 11.59 1.99
C VAL A 163 -6.66 10.56 2.49
N LEU A 164 -7.48 10.94 3.47
CA LEU A 164 -8.65 10.15 3.82
C LEU A 164 -9.72 10.29 2.72
N ALA A 165 -9.88 9.23 1.92
CA ALA A 165 -10.95 9.11 0.95
C ALA A 165 -12.15 8.38 1.57
N ALA A 166 -13.36 8.88 1.31
CA ALA A 166 -14.60 8.29 1.80
C ALA A 166 -15.74 8.54 0.80
N PRO A 167 -16.79 7.71 0.82
CA PRO A 167 -18.02 8.00 0.10
C PRO A 167 -18.56 9.41 0.40
N GLU A 168 -19.10 10.07 -0.63
CA GLU A 168 -19.52 11.48 -0.57
C GLU A 168 -20.51 11.76 0.59
N HIS A 169 -21.42 10.83 0.88
CA HIS A 169 -22.39 10.99 1.95
C HIS A 169 -21.72 11.09 3.34
N PHE A 170 -20.61 10.38 3.58
CA PHE A 170 -19.84 10.51 4.82
C PHE A 170 -19.09 11.83 4.88
N GLN A 171 -18.50 12.27 3.76
CA GLN A 171 -17.80 13.55 3.68
C GLN A 171 -18.77 14.71 3.95
N ARG A 172 -19.99 14.66 3.43
CA ARG A 172 -21.02 15.69 3.69
C ARG A 172 -21.37 15.79 5.18
N GLU A 173 -21.54 14.67 5.88
CA GLU A 173 -21.82 14.68 7.33
C GLU A 173 -20.62 15.17 8.15
N LEU A 174 -19.40 14.76 7.79
CA LEU A 174 -18.17 15.29 8.38
C LEU A 174 -18.08 16.81 8.21
N LEU A 175 -18.30 17.31 6.99
CA LEU A 175 -18.24 18.73 6.68
C LEU A 175 -19.33 19.51 7.42
N LYS A 176 -20.58 19.04 7.45
CA LYS A 176 -21.65 19.66 8.26
C LYS A 176 -21.24 19.81 9.73
N HIS A 177 -20.55 18.81 10.28
CA HIS A 177 -20.07 18.86 11.65
C HIS A 177 -18.90 19.85 11.85
N LEU A 178 -17.94 19.85 10.93
CA LEU A 178 -16.72 20.67 11.05
C LEU A 178 -16.95 22.15 10.74
N VAL A 179 -17.79 22.46 9.75
CA VAL A 179 -17.97 23.83 9.24
C VAL A 179 -19.39 24.37 9.38
N GLY A 180 -20.34 23.58 9.90
CA GLY A 180 -21.76 23.97 10.00
C GLY A 180 -22.52 23.78 8.68
N ASP A 181 -23.67 24.45 8.54
CA ASP A 181 -24.54 24.28 7.37
C ASP A 181 -23.83 24.71 6.07
N TRP A 182 -23.60 23.75 5.17
CA TRP A 182 -22.81 23.90 3.94
C TRP A 182 -23.32 25.03 3.03
N ASN A 183 -24.61 25.36 3.14
CA ASN A 183 -25.26 26.45 2.41
C ASN A 183 -24.71 27.84 2.77
N LEU A 184 -23.90 27.98 3.83
CA LEU A 184 -23.29 29.25 4.23
C LEU A 184 -21.89 29.48 3.64
N LEU A 185 -21.26 28.46 3.04
CA LEU A 185 -19.89 28.54 2.52
C LEU A 185 -19.79 28.51 1.00
N ASN A 186 -20.91 28.36 0.29
CA ASN A 186 -20.95 28.46 -1.17
C ASN A 186 -22.21 29.22 -1.63
N PRO A 187 -22.15 30.54 -1.89
CA PRO A 187 -23.29 31.32 -2.35
C PRO A 187 -23.52 31.25 -3.88
N PHE A 188 -23.01 30.20 -4.55
CA PHE A 188 -23.10 30.02 -6.01
C PHE A 188 -23.70 28.67 -6.37
#